data_AF-A0A6L5TBG8-F1
#
_entry.id   AF-A0A6L5TBG8-F1
#
_cell.length_a   1.000
_cell.length_b   1.000
_cell.length_c   1.000
_cell.angle_alpha   90.00
_cell.angle_beta   90.00
_cell.angle_gamma   90.00
#
_symmetry.space_group_name_H-M   'P 1'
#
loop_
_entity.id
_entity.type
_entity.pdbx_description
1 polymer ?
#
loop_
_entity_poly.entity_id
_entity_poly.type
_entity_poly.pdbx_seq_one_letter_code
_entity_poly.pdbx_strand_id
1 'polypeptide(L)'
;MAGPKAPKDPERKRAYFYIMKDKDIYGSVQEDGSIIHFIYESDGRLINSAQIAGNIENKEELGLLETVEGFGRLVHSIGVSVETDNQNEQIEFVFQMYGKQDLYGGGTNLKVKLTGDGMERKIYLSDYKWTPDDDIPGQIKFIFNTPDIMGKASVRLYLNDGYEAPADIEETEVDMNSDEYCRMISHSLMNMGNAYRIRKAIEKTRAGKEVTLAYIGGSITQGAGAAPINTECYAYKSYQLFQKRFSAKNNVKFIKAGVGGTPSELGMIRFDRDVLRDGQQPDIVVIEFAVNDEGDETKGDCYESLVRKVLNLPWKPAVILLFSVFANDWNLQDRLSPVGKLYDLPMVSVLDAVSPQFALKNDEGRVITKNQFFYDMFHPGNAGHSVMADCIEYLFEKIDQAGHASLDAFELGLTEEKILQEKLNLAPVIGNSFENIRLLDKKDIYAKAYIDEGGFDSTDTQLQSVEMDDQLSLTPEFPYNWMYDGTKNTLNRVKAYFELEMECRALLLVFKDSGEVNVGKAKVYVDGEYHFTADPHINNWQHCNAVIIFNNKTSENHVVRIEIAEEDRDKQFTILGFGYVL
;
A
#
# COMPACT_ATOMS: atom_id res chain seq x y z
N MET A 1 -8.96 -39.01 46.42
CA MET A 1 -8.43 -37.75 45.85
C MET A 1 -6.92 -37.88 45.79
N ALA A 2 -6.33 -37.86 44.59
CA ALA A 2 -4.88 -37.80 44.45
C ALA A 2 -4.43 -36.38 44.81
N GLY A 3 -3.44 -36.26 45.71
CA GLY A 3 -2.86 -34.96 46.06
C GLY A 3 -2.19 -34.29 44.86
N PRO A 4 -1.91 -32.98 44.94
CA PRO A 4 -1.24 -32.26 43.86
C PRO A 4 0.13 -32.89 43.58
N LYS A 5 0.36 -33.26 42.32
CA LYS A 5 1.69 -33.67 41.84
C LYS A 5 2.58 -32.43 41.84
N ALA A 6 3.81 -32.58 42.32
CA ALA A 6 4.83 -31.54 42.20
C ALA A 6 4.98 -31.09 40.73
N PRO A 7 5.20 -29.79 40.45
CA PRO A 7 5.46 -29.31 39.11
C PRO A 7 6.62 -30.10 38.49
N LYS A 8 6.55 -30.36 37.18
CA LYS A 8 7.73 -30.78 36.40
C LYS A 8 8.83 -29.73 36.58
N ASP A 9 10.09 -30.15 36.52
CA ASP A 9 11.22 -29.21 36.52
C ASP A 9 10.95 -28.07 35.54
N PRO A 10 11.20 -26.80 35.93
CA PRO A 10 10.94 -25.67 35.06
C PRO A 10 11.73 -25.86 33.76
N GLU A 11 11.06 -25.68 32.61
CA GLU A 11 11.74 -25.69 31.32
C GLU A 11 12.92 -24.73 31.35
N ARG A 12 14.07 -25.18 30.85
CA ARG A 12 15.25 -24.33 30.70
C ARG A 12 14.84 -23.06 29.94
N LYS A 13 15.17 -21.89 30.51
CA LYS A 13 14.95 -20.60 29.86
C LYS A 13 15.80 -20.56 28.57
N ARG A 14 15.16 -20.70 27.42
CA ARG A 14 15.79 -20.61 26.10
C ARG A 14 15.91 -19.15 25.68
N ALA A 15 16.94 -18.83 24.90
CA ALA A 15 17.00 -17.56 24.17
C ALA A 15 15.81 -17.46 23.20
N TYR A 16 15.31 -16.25 22.97
CA TYR A 16 14.23 -15.99 22.03
C TYR A 16 14.31 -14.58 21.50
N PHE A 17 13.71 -14.34 20.34
CA PHE A 17 13.44 -13.01 19.82
C PHE A 17 12.01 -12.92 19.30
N TYR A 18 11.49 -11.69 19.16
CA TYR A 18 10.18 -11.45 18.59
C TYR A 18 10.25 -11.37 17.06
N ILE A 19 9.25 -11.92 16.41
CA ILE A 19 8.93 -11.58 15.01
C ILE A 19 7.71 -10.65 14.96
N MET A 20 6.93 -10.63 16.03
CA MET A 20 5.80 -9.73 16.21
C MET A 20 5.75 -9.36 17.69
N LYS A 21 5.77 -8.07 18.01
CA LYS A 21 5.71 -7.59 19.39
C LYS A 21 4.63 -6.52 19.54
N ASP A 22 3.60 -6.87 20.30
CA ASP A 22 2.46 -6.04 20.68
C ASP A 22 1.79 -5.33 19.50
N LYS A 23 1.67 -6.02 18.36
CA LYS A 23 1.03 -5.49 17.16
C LYS A 23 -0.49 -5.64 17.25
N ASP A 24 -1.20 -4.65 16.75
CA ASP A 24 -2.65 -4.69 16.63
C ASP A 24 -3.09 -5.75 15.61
N ILE A 25 -4.07 -6.57 15.98
CA ILE A 25 -4.75 -7.53 15.11
C ILE A 25 -6.26 -7.27 15.17
N TYR A 26 -6.94 -7.57 14.08
CA TYR A 26 -8.37 -7.31 13.94
C TYR A 26 -9.08 -8.49 13.27
N GLY A 27 -10.22 -8.89 13.83
CA GLY A 27 -11.09 -9.93 13.28
C GLY A 27 -11.82 -9.50 12.01
N SER A 28 -11.11 -9.40 10.88
CA SER A 28 -11.67 -9.08 9.57
C SER A 28 -12.45 -10.24 8.97
N VAL A 29 -13.68 -9.98 8.54
CA VAL A 29 -14.51 -10.94 7.80
C VAL A 29 -13.99 -11.09 6.36
N GLN A 30 -13.71 -12.32 5.95
CA GLN A 30 -13.27 -12.71 4.62
C GLN A 30 -14.47 -13.04 3.72
N GLU A 31 -14.23 -13.16 2.40
CA GLU A 31 -15.29 -13.49 1.43
C GLU A 31 -15.98 -14.84 1.71
N ASP A 32 -15.24 -15.82 2.24
CA ASP A 32 -15.78 -17.14 2.61
C ASP A 32 -16.50 -17.14 3.98
N GLY A 33 -16.59 -15.99 4.64
CA GLY A 33 -17.19 -15.80 5.96
C GLY A 33 -16.27 -16.17 7.13
N SER A 34 -15.04 -16.61 6.88
CA SER A 34 -14.03 -16.77 7.92
C SER A 34 -13.61 -15.40 8.49
N ILE A 35 -13.07 -15.40 9.70
CA ILE A 35 -12.68 -14.17 10.40
C ILE A 35 -11.20 -14.26 10.69
N ILE A 36 -10.39 -13.63 9.85
CA ILE A 36 -8.96 -13.86 9.79
C ILE A 36 -8.20 -12.54 9.74
N HIS A 37 -7.15 -12.45 10.54
CA HIS A 37 -6.08 -11.47 10.36
C HIS A 37 -4.86 -12.16 9.77
N PHE A 38 -4.40 -11.69 8.61
CA PHE A 38 -3.24 -12.23 7.90
C PHE A 38 -2.00 -11.39 8.16
N ILE A 39 -0.86 -12.05 8.29
CA ILE A 39 0.46 -11.43 8.30
C ILE A 39 1.37 -12.26 7.39
N TYR A 40 1.91 -11.64 6.34
CA TYR A 40 2.78 -12.32 5.40
C TYR A 40 4.21 -12.31 5.91
N GLU A 41 4.86 -13.49 5.89
CA GLU A 41 6.22 -13.69 6.38
C GLU A 41 7.18 -14.12 5.25
N SER A 42 6.67 -14.34 4.03
CA SER A 42 7.45 -14.63 2.83
C SER A 42 8.17 -13.40 2.25
N ASP A 43 9.04 -13.64 1.25
CA ASP A 43 9.77 -12.61 0.49
C ASP A 43 10.62 -11.67 1.36
N GLY A 44 11.29 -12.25 2.35
CA GLY A 44 12.16 -11.51 3.27
C GLY A 44 11.43 -10.81 4.42
N ARG A 45 10.10 -10.89 4.49
CA ARG A 45 9.31 -10.28 5.59
C ARG A 45 9.66 -10.89 6.94
N LEU A 46 9.80 -12.22 7.06
CA LEU A 46 10.20 -12.86 8.33
C LEU A 46 11.57 -12.41 8.85
N ILE A 47 12.52 -12.25 7.94
CA ILE A 47 13.86 -11.74 8.24
C ILE A 47 13.75 -10.32 8.78
N ASN A 48 12.95 -9.49 8.11
CA ASN A 48 12.76 -8.12 8.53
C ASN A 48 11.96 -8.01 9.85
N SER A 49 10.95 -8.84 10.05
CA SER A 49 10.22 -9.00 11.31
C SER A 49 11.18 -9.33 12.46
N ALA A 50 12.12 -10.25 12.25
CA ALA A 50 13.18 -10.58 13.22
C ALA A 50 14.15 -9.42 13.48
N GLN A 51 14.44 -8.59 12.47
CA GLN A 51 15.26 -7.39 12.62
C GLN A 51 14.52 -6.28 13.39
N ILE A 52 13.26 -6.01 13.05
CA ILE A 52 12.48 -4.90 13.62
C ILE A 52 12.00 -5.22 15.03
N ALA A 53 11.30 -6.35 15.21
CA ALA A 53 10.72 -6.71 16.50
C ALA A 53 11.73 -7.44 17.39
N GLY A 54 12.62 -8.23 16.78
CA GLY A 54 13.57 -9.08 17.49
C GLY A 54 14.98 -8.49 17.66
N ASN A 55 15.28 -7.37 16.99
CA ASN A 55 16.58 -6.73 16.97
C ASN A 55 17.75 -7.66 16.54
N ILE A 56 17.46 -8.65 15.68
CA ILE A 56 18.48 -9.60 15.21
C ILE A 56 19.37 -8.97 14.15
N GLU A 57 20.67 -8.93 14.40
CA GLU A 57 21.70 -8.45 13.45
C GLU A 57 22.55 -9.59 12.84
N ASN A 58 22.52 -10.78 13.46
CA ASN A 58 23.34 -11.91 13.03
C ASN A 58 22.86 -12.45 11.66
N LYS A 59 23.66 -12.22 10.62
CA LYS A 59 23.34 -12.64 9.24
C LYS A 59 23.21 -14.15 9.07
N GLU A 60 23.94 -14.95 9.84
CA GLU A 60 23.83 -16.41 9.77
C GLU A 60 22.49 -16.88 10.34
N GLU A 61 22.05 -16.32 11.48
CA GLU A 61 20.74 -16.62 12.05
C GLU A 61 19.60 -16.12 11.17
N LEU A 62 19.71 -14.91 10.62
CA LEU A 62 18.72 -14.38 9.69
C LEU A 62 18.59 -15.24 8.43
N GLY A 63 19.71 -15.70 7.86
CA GLY A 63 19.70 -16.58 6.69
C GLY A 63 19.04 -17.94 6.96
N LEU A 64 19.00 -18.40 8.21
CA LEU A 64 18.26 -19.62 8.57
C LEU A 64 16.75 -19.44 8.45
N LEU A 65 16.22 -18.21 8.49
CA LEU A 65 14.78 -17.96 8.37
C LEU A 65 14.26 -18.05 6.92
N GLU A 66 15.15 -18.17 5.93
CA GLU A 66 14.77 -18.22 4.50
C GLU A 66 14.08 -19.53 4.09
N THR A 67 14.32 -20.63 4.82
CA THR A 67 13.85 -21.97 4.43
C THR A 67 13.29 -22.72 5.63
N VAL A 68 12.41 -23.70 5.40
CA VAL A 68 11.87 -24.54 6.48
C VAL A 68 12.97 -25.36 7.16
N GLU A 69 13.98 -25.83 6.42
CA GLU A 69 15.12 -26.55 7.00
C GLU A 69 15.93 -25.65 7.93
N GLY A 70 16.27 -24.44 7.48
CA GLY A 70 16.96 -23.45 8.30
C GLY A 70 16.14 -23.05 9.53
N PHE A 71 14.83 -22.83 9.34
CA PHE A 71 13.91 -22.46 10.40
C PHE A 71 13.88 -23.54 11.48
N GLY A 72 13.81 -24.83 11.11
CA GLY A 72 13.86 -25.95 12.04
C GLY A 72 15.21 -26.12 12.75
N ARG A 73 16.31 -25.66 12.15
CA ARG A 73 17.63 -25.64 12.80
C ARG A 73 17.73 -24.54 13.84
N LEU A 74 17.23 -23.33 13.53
CA LEU A 74 17.28 -22.18 14.42
C LEU A 74 16.24 -22.27 15.55
N VAL A 75 14.99 -22.58 15.21
CA VAL A 75 13.83 -22.47 16.08
C VAL A 75 13.55 -23.81 16.78
N HIS A 76 13.36 -23.76 18.09
CA HIS A 76 12.90 -24.86 18.93
C HIS A 76 11.37 -24.86 19.07
N SER A 77 10.81 -23.69 19.37
CA SER A 77 9.37 -23.53 19.62
C SER A 77 8.92 -22.10 19.35
N ILE A 78 7.64 -21.93 18.99
CA ILE A 78 7.01 -20.63 18.77
C ILE A 78 6.15 -20.32 20.00
N GLY A 79 6.41 -19.19 20.67
CA GLY A 79 5.53 -18.65 21.72
C GLY A 79 4.57 -17.64 21.13
N VAL A 80 3.29 -17.74 21.47
CA VAL A 80 2.24 -16.84 20.98
C VAL A 80 1.37 -16.39 22.15
N SER A 81 1.13 -15.08 22.24
CA SER A 81 0.19 -14.48 23.19
C SER A 81 -0.69 -13.48 22.48
N VAL A 82 -1.99 -13.49 22.80
CA VAL A 82 -2.96 -12.51 22.29
C VAL A 82 -3.75 -11.95 23.46
N GLU A 83 -3.84 -10.63 23.54
CA GLU A 83 -4.69 -9.92 24.48
C GLU A 83 -5.82 -9.22 23.72
N THR A 84 -7.05 -9.33 24.21
CA THR A 84 -8.23 -8.64 23.64
C THR A 84 -9.09 -8.08 24.77
N ASP A 85 -10.00 -7.17 24.46
CA ASP A 85 -10.98 -6.66 25.44
C ASP A 85 -11.87 -7.78 26.02
N ASN A 86 -12.13 -8.83 25.24
CA ASN A 86 -12.82 -10.02 25.71
C ASN A 86 -11.83 -11.15 26.00
N GLN A 87 -11.35 -11.25 27.23
CA GLN A 87 -10.39 -12.27 27.65
C GLN A 87 -10.81 -13.73 27.36
N ASN A 88 -12.10 -13.99 27.14
CA ASN A 88 -12.61 -15.33 26.80
C ASN A 88 -12.68 -15.61 25.30
N GLU A 89 -12.39 -14.62 24.44
CA GLU A 89 -12.33 -14.80 22.99
C GLU A 89 -11.37 -15.93 22.65
N GLN A 90 -11.83 -16.84 21.79
CA GLN A 90 -11.01 -17.97 21.34
C GLN A 90 -10.42 -17.61 19.99
N ILE A 91 -9.11 -17.83 19.86
CA ILE A 91 -8.37 -17.49 18.64
C ILE A 91 -7.54 -18.70 18.26
N GLU A 92 -7.62 -19.15 17.00
CA GLU A 92 -6.67 -20.12 16.45
C GLU A 92 -5.53 -19.36 15.76
N PHE A 93 -4.32 -19.55 16.28
CA PHE A 93 -3.11 -19.11 15.60
C PHE A 93 -2.63 -20.20 14.66
N VAL A 94 -2.23 -19.80 13.45
CA VAL A 94 -1.60 -20.66 12.45
C VAL A 94 -0.34 -19.98 11.93
N PHE A 95 0.81 -20.65 12.07
CA PHE A 95 2.02 -20.33 11.31
C PHE A 95 2.12 -21.31 10.15
N GLN A 96 1.86 -20.84 8.94
CA GLN A 96 1.82 -21.64 7.72
C GLN A 96 3.18 -21.60 7.02
N MET A 97 3.71 -22.78 6.72
CA MET A 97 4.75 -22.94 5.70
C MET A 97 4.11 -23.01 4.32
N TYR A 98 4.72 -22.38 3.33
CA TYR A 98 4.31 -22.51 1.94
C TYR A 98 4.91 -23.77 1.30
N GLY A 99 4.11 -24.37 0.41
CA GLY A 99 4.45 -25.58 -0.33
C GLY A 99 5.21 -25.28 -1.62
N LYS A 100 6.00 -26.25 -2.11
CA LYS A 100 6.67 -26.17 -3.41
C LYS A 100 5.71 -26.30 -4.59
N GLN A 101 4.62 -27.06 -4.40
CA GLN A 101 3.65 -27.35 -5.47
C GLN A 101 2.44 -26.41 -5.43
N ASP A 102 2.01 -26.04 -4.24
CA ASP A 102 0.90 -25.12 -3.99
C ASP A 102 1.34 -24.17 -2.88
N LEU A 103 1.60 -22.92 -3.26
CA LEU A 103 2.14 -21.91 -2.35
C LEU A 103 1.16 -21.67 -1.18
N TYR A 104 -0.14 -21.56 -1.46
CA TYR A 104 -1.13 -21.10 -0.48
C TYR A 104 -1.94 -22.22 0.17
N GLY A 105 -2.09 -23.38 -0.49
CA GLY A 105 -2.80 -24.55 0.03
C GLY A 105 -1.90 -25.71 0.47
N GLY A 106 -0.61 -25.67 0.12
CA GLY A 106 0.40 -26.67 0.51
C GLY A 106 1.09 -26.38 1.85
N GLY A 107 2.14 -27.15 2.13
CA GLY A 107 2.99 -26.99 3.32
C GLY A 107 2.33 -27.33 4.67
N THR A 108 3.14 -27.28 5.72
CA THR A 108 2.77 -27.61 7.10
C THR A 108 2.18 -26.40 7.82
N ASN A 109 1.04 -26.59 8.49
CA ASN A 109 0.40 -25.59 9.34
C ASN A 109 0.69 -25.87 10.81
N LEU A 110 1.47 -24.99 11.46
CA LEU A 110 1.75 -25.03 12.89
C LEU A 110 0.65 -24.28 13.65
N LYS A 111 -0.13 -24.99 14.48
CA LYS A 111 -1.35 -24.45 15.09
C LYS A 111 -1.33 -24.46 16.61
N VAL A 112 -1.97 -23.45 17.21
CA VAL A 112 -2.30 -23.44 18.64
C VAL A 112 -3.59 -22.68 18.90
N LYS A 113 -4.37 -23.13 19.89
CA LYS A 113 -5.54 -22.42 20.39
C LYS A 113 -5.15 -21.48 21.52
N LEU A 114 -5.62 -20.25 21.43
CA LEU A 114 -5.36 -19.16 22.34
C LEU A 114 -6.68 -18.67 22.95
N THR A 115 -6.55 -18.08 24.13
CA THR A 115 -7.56 -17.21 24.75
C THR A 115 -7.07 -15.78 24.66
N GLY A 116 -7.96 -14.81 24.50
CA GLY A 116 -7.63 -13.38 24.48
C GLY A 116 -7.15 -12.80 25.81
N ASP A 117 -6.60 -13.62 26.71
CA ASP A 117 -6.22 -13.29 28.09
C ASP A 117 -4.74 -12.91 28.25
N GLY A 118 -4.00 -12.81 27.15
CA GLY A 118 -2.57 -12.48 27.13
C GLY A 118 -1.64 -13.61 27.56
N MET A 119 -2.16 -14.79 27.96
CA MET A 119 -1.30 -15.90 28.35
C MET A 119 -0.61 -16.53 27.15
N GLU A 120 0.71 -16.66 27.24
CA GLU A 120 1.48 -17.35 26.20
C GLU A 120 1.08 -18.83 26.08
N ARG A 121 1.04 -19.31 24.83
CA ARG A 121 1.03 -20.72 24.47
C ARG A 121 2.19 -21.03 23.55
N LYS A 122 2.72 -22.25 23.63
CA LYS A 122 3.86 -22.69 22.84
C LYS A 122 3.47 -23.74 21.82
N ILE A 123 4.08 -23.64 20.64
CA ILE A 123 4.13 -24.68 19.62
C ILE A 123 5.54 -25.25 19.59
N TYR A 124 5.72 -26.53 19.87
CA TYR A 124 7.02 -27.19 19.75
C TYR A 124 7.17 -27.77 18.35
N LEU A 125 8.25 -27.40 17.65
CA LEU A 125 8.49 -27.90 16.29
C LEU A 125 8.67 -29.42 16.25
N SER A 126 9.13 -30.02 17.36
CA SER A 126 9.25 -31.47 17.53
C SER A 126 7.93 -32.24 17.46
N ASP A 127 6.81 -31.55 17.68
CA ASP A 127 5.47 -32.17 17.69
C ASP A 127 4.89 -32.29 16.27
N TYR A 128 5.53 -31.67 15.28
CA TYR A 128 5.05 -31.62 13.91
C TYR A 128 5.88 -32.53 13.00
N LYS A 129 5.18 -33.13 12.04
CA LYS A 129 5.80 -33.94 10.98
C LYS A 129 5.93 -33.09 9.71
N TRP A 130 7.16 -32.74 9.39
CA TRP A 130 7.52 -32.05 8.16
C TRP A 130 7.32 -32.95 6.94
N THR A 131 7.03 -32.34 5.82
CA THR A 131 6.73 -32.95 4.53
C THR A 131 7.74 -32.50 3.47
N PRO A 132 7.94 -33.27 2.38
CA PRO A 132 8.81 -32.85 1.28
C PRO A 132 8.32 -31.59 0.54
N ASP A 133 7.03 -31.26 0.68
CA ASP A 133 6.41 -30.08 0.06
C ASP A 133 6.75 -28.80 0.80
N ASP A 134 7.13 -28.85 2.08
CA ASP A 134 7.54 -27.67 2.85
C ASP A 134 8.74 -26.96 2.20
N ASP A 135 8.59 -25.67 1.94
CA ASP A 135 9.60 -24.85 1.27
C ASP A 135 10.11 -23.72 2.17
N ILE A 136 9.25 -22.73 2.44
CA ILE A 136 9.60 -21.50 3.14
C ILE A 136 8.54 -21.14 4.20
N PRO A 137 8.91 -20.40 5.27
CA PRO A 137 7.94 -19.69 6.09
C PRO A 137 7.07 -18.75 5.25
N GLY A 138 5.75 -18.93 5.33
CA GLY A 138 4.81 -18.28 4.43
C GLY A 138 4.04 -17.13 5.07
N GLN A 139 3.19 -17.46 6.05
CA GLN A 139 2.30 -16.48 6.68
C GLN A 139 1.84 -16.91 8.07
N ILE A 140 1.39 -15.93 8.85
CA ILE A 140 0.68 -16.08 10.10
C ILE A 140 -0.80 -15.76 9.88
N LYS A 141 -1.67 -16.53 10.52
CA LYS A 141 -3.12 -16.28 10.57
C LYS A 141 -3.57 -16.26 12.02
N PHE A 142 -4.30 -15.22 12.40
CA PHE A 142 -5.11 -15.21 13.62
C PHE A 142 -6.57 -15.38 13.21
N ILE A 143 -7.15 -16.53 13.53
CA ILE A 143 -8.53 -16.87 13.18
C ILE A 143 -9.40 -16.65 14.43
N PHE A 144 -10.31 -15.69 14.35
CA PHE A 144 -11.20 -15.29 15.43
C PHE A 144 -12.53 -16.05 15.35
N ASN A 145 -13.25 -16.12 16.47
CA ASN A 145 -14.62 -16.61 16.49
C ASN A 145 -15.64 -15.48 16.26
N THR A 146 -15.29 -14.27 16.68
CA THR A 146 -16.16 -13.10 16.64
C THR A 146 -15.56 -12.04 15.71
N PRO A 147 -16.35 -11.44 14.80
CA PRO A 147 -15.86 -10.38 13.92
C PRO A 147 -15.64 -9.10 14.73
N ASP A 148 -14.86 -8.19 14.17
CA ASP A 148 -14.64 -6.84 14.70
C ASP A 148 -14.00 -6.79 16.11
N ILE A 149 -13.33 -7.88 16.50
CA ILE A 149 -12.53 -7.93 17.73
C ILE A 149 -11.15 -7.35 17.47
N MET A 150 -10.77 -6.36 18.28
CA MET A 150 -9.40 -5.87 18.39
C MET A 150 -8.59 -6.74 19.35
N GLY A 151 -7.32 -6.94 19.03
CA GLY A 151 -6.37 -7.56 19.94
C GLY A 151 -4.95 -7.05 19.73
N LYS A 152 -4.08 -7.37 20.69
CA LYS A 152 -2.62 -7.21 20.56
C LYS A 152 -1.96 -8.56 20.58
N ALA A 153 -1.14 -8.84 19.59
CA ALA A 153 -0.45 -10.11 19.44
C ALA A 153 1.07 -9.96 19.55
N SER A 154 1.67 -10.96 20.19
CA SER A 154 3.11 -11.13 20.29
C SER A 154 3.49 -12.56 19.90
N VAL A 155 4.47 -12.70 19.00
CA VAL A 155 5.00 -13.97 18.50
C VAL A 155 6.51 -14.00 18.69
N ARG A 156 6.98 -15.03 19.41
CA ARG A 156 8.37 -15.26 19.82
C ARG A 156 8.91 -16.53 19.19
N LEU A 157 10.12 -16.48 18.65
CA LEU A 157 10.85 -17.67 18.23
C LEU A 157 11.87 -18.03 19.31
N TYR A 158 11.61 -19.12 20.04
CA TYR A 158 12.56 -19.69 21.01
C TYR A 158 13.58 -20.55 20.27
N LEU A 159 14.86 -20.38 20.61
CA LEU A 159 15.95 -20.94 19.82
C LEU A 159 16.44 -22.30 20.33
N ASN A 160 16.98 -23.08 19.40
CA ASN A 160 17.75 -24.28 19.71
C ASN A 160 19.07 -23.93 20.42
N ASP A 161 19.66 -24.92 21.08
CA ASP A 161 20.94 -24.75 21.75
C ASP A 161 22.05 -24.38 20.74
N GLY A 162 22.89 -23.41 21.08
CA GLY A 162 23.97 -22.92 20.22
C GLY A 162 23.66 -21.62 19.46
N TYR A 163 22.42 -21.14 19.55
CA TYR A 163 22.00 -19.83 19.04
C TYR A 163 21.73 -18.85 20.18
N GLU A 164 21.88 -17.57 19.89
CA GLU A 164 21.68 -16.49 20.86
C GLU A 164 20.62 -15.50 20.37
N ALA A 165 20.07 -14.72 21.29
CA ALA A 165 19.18 -13.63 20.95
C ALA A 165 19.57 -12.41 21.79
N PRO A 166 19.49 -11.19 21.24
CA PRO A 166 19.73 -9.98 22.00
C PRO A 166 18.73 -9.85 23.15
N ALA A 167 19.08 -9.01 24.12
CA ALA A 167 18.13 -8.66 25.17
C ALA A 167 16.92 -7.93 24.56
N ASP A 168 15.73 -8.25 25.06
CA ASP A 168 14.51 -7.54 24.69
C ASP A 168 14.65 -6.04 25.02
N ILE A 169 14.23 -5.20 24.09
CA ILE A 169 14.19 -3.75 24.28
C ILE A 169 12.84 -3.44 24.92
N GLU A 170 12.86 -2.92 26.15
CA GLU A 170 11.64 -2.44 26.79
C GLU A 170 11.07 -1.25 26.00
N GLU A 171 9.80 -1.37 25.63
CA GLU A 171 9.06 -0.34 24.90
C GLU A 171 7.94 0.16 25.81
N THR A 172 7.91 1.47 26.04
CA THR A 172 6.79 2.15 26.70
C THR A 172 5.83 2.68 25.66
N GLU A 173 4.57 2.89 26.03
CA GLU A 173 3.58 3.53 25.16
C GLU A 173 4.10 4.88 24.62
N VAL A 174 3.82 5.17 23.35
CA VAL A 174 4.23 6.42 22.69
C VAL A 174 3.37 7.56 23.24
N ASP A 175 3.97 8.51 23.96
CA ASP A 175 3.28 9.72 24.39
C ASP A 175 3.15 10.72 23.23
N MET A 176 2.06 10.56 22.46
CA MET A 176 1.71 11.41 21.32
C MET A 176 1.37 12.87 21.69
N ASN A 177 1.30 13.20 22.99
CA ASN A 177 1.03 14.57 23.47
C ASN A 177 2.28 15.26 24.03
N SER A 178 3.43 14.59 24.04
CA SER A 178 4.68 15.14 24.56
C SER A 178 5.27 16.25 23.67
N ASP A 179 6.09 17.11 24.27
CA ASP A 179 6.85 18.14 23.54
C ASP A 179 7.85 17.50 22.56
N GLU A 180 8.43 16.36 22.94
CA GLU A 180 9.34 15.57 22.11
C GLU A 180 8.62 15.01 20.88
N TYR A 181 7.40 14.49 21.05
CA TYR A 181 6.56 14.06 19.93
C TYR A 181 6.21 15.23 19.01
N CYS A 182 5.77 16.36 19.57
CA CYS A 182 5.49 17.57 18.78
C CYS A 182 6.72 18.03 17.98
N ARG A 183 7.91 17.96 18.58
CA ARG A 183 9.18 18.28 17.89
C ARG A 183 9.47 17.27 16.78
N MET A 184 9.29 15.97 17.02
CA MET A 184 9.44 14.94 15.99
C MET A 184 8.52 15.22 14.79
N ILE A 185 7.23 15.45 15.04
CA ILE A 185 6.24 15.79 14.00
C ILE A 185 6.61 17.07 13.27
N SER A 186 7.17 18.07 13.96
CA SER A 186 7.54 19.34 13.33
C SER A 186 8.58 19.21 12.22
N HIS A 187 9.43 18.17 12.26
CA HIS A 187 10.41 17.88 11.20
C HIS A 187 9.75 17.39 9.91
N SER A 188 8.48 16.98 9.96
CA SER A 188 7.76 16.53 8.74
C SER A 188 7.48 17.65 7.75
N LEU A 189 7.47 18.92 8.19
CA LEU A 189 7.15 20.06 7.34
C LEU A 189 8.32 20.37 6.40
N MET A 190 8.39 19.66 5.27
CA MET A 190 9.41 19.83 4.24
C MET A 190 9.25 21.16 3.49
N ASN A 191 8.00 21.50 3.13
CA ASN A 191 7.68 22.79 2.53
C ASN A 191 6.24 23.19 2.85
N MET A 192 6.03 24.43 3.30
CA MET A 192 4.67 24.96 3.44
C MET A 192 4.08 25.33 2.07
N GLY A 193 4.93 25.84 1.17
CA GLY A 193 4.56 26.27 -0.16
C GLY A 193 3.45 27.33 -0.22
N ASN A 194 2.87 27.47 -1.39
CA ASN A 194 1.67 28.24 -1.68
C ASN A 194 0.43 27.55 -1.10
N ALA A 195 0.10 27.92 0.13
CA ALA A 195 -1.03 27.37 0.89
C ALA A 195 -2.38 28.04 0.55
N TYR A 196 -2.49 28.83 -0.52
CA TYR A 196 -3.71 29.58 -0.86
C TYR A 196 -4.95 28.69 -1.00
N ARG A 197 -4.85 27.62 -1.78
CA ARG A 197 -5.98 26.72 -2.03
C ARG A 197 -6.40 25.95 -0.77
N ILE A 198 -5.44 25.57 0.08
CA ILE A 198 -5.74 24.94 1.39
C ILE A 198 -6.48 25.91 2.31
N ARG A 199 -6.03 27.16 2.43
CA ARG A 199 -6.74 28.19 3.22
C ARG A 199 -8.17 28.40 2.71
N LYS A 200 -8.38 28.40 1.39
CA LYS A 200 -9.73 28.46 0.80
C LYS A 200 -10.61 27.27 1.19
N ALA A 201 -10.05 26.06 1.21
CA ALA A 201 -10.77 24.88 1.69
C ALA A 201 -11.09 24.98 3.19
N ILE A 202 -10.17 25.46 4.03
CA ILE A 202 -10.41 25.70 5.46
C ILE A 202 -11.51 26.76 5.68
N GLU A 203 -11.46 27.89 4.96
CA GLU A 203 -12.50 28.94 4.99
C GLU A 203 -13.87 28.38 4.56
N LYS A 204 -13.91 27.61 3.48
CA LYS A 204 -15.12 26.95 2.96
C LYS A 204 -15.71 26.01 4.02
N THR A 205 -14.85 25.22 4.66
CA THR A 205 -15.20 24.30 5.74
C THR A 205 -15.78 25.03 6.96
N ARG A 206 -15.14 26.10 7.42
CA ARG A 206 -15.59 26.95 8.54
C ARG A 206 -16.91 27.66 8.24
N ALA A 207 -17.17 27.99 6.98
CA ALA A 207 -18.45 28.54 6.52
C ALA A 207 -19.59 27.50 6.48
N GLY A 208 -19.32 26.24 6.85
CA GLY A 208 -20.30 25.15 6.82
C GLY A 208 -20.63 24.66 5.41
N LYS A 209 -19.82 25.01 4.40
CA LYS A 209 -19.97 24.50 3.03
C LYS A 209 -19.20 23.19 2.90
N GLU A 210 -19.77 22.25 2.17
CA GLU A 210 -19.15 20.94 1.96
C GLU A 210 -17.73 21.06 1.37
N VAL A 211 -16.77 20.35 1.97
CA VAL A 211 -15.39 20.27 1.52
C VAL A 211 -15.00 18.81 1.35
N THR A 212 -14.34 18.47 0.25
CA THR A 212 -13.93 17.09 -0.02
C THR A 212 -12.42 16.94 0.08
N LEU A 213 -11.96 16.04 0.95
CA LEU A 213 -10.56 15.61 1.05
C LEU A 213 -10.41 14.27 0.36
N ALA A 214 -9.52 14.21 -0.63
CA ALA A 214 -9.19 13.00 -1.36
C ALA A 214 -7.74 12.58 -1.12
N TYR A 215 -7.51 11.27 -1.12
CA TYR A 215 -6.22 10.64 -0.92
C TYR A 215 -6.00 9.63 -2.04
N ILE A 216 -4.88 9.72 -2.74
CA ILE A 216 -4.51 8.77 -3.80
C ILE A 216 -3.05 8.33 -3.60
N GLY A 217 -2.84 7.02 -3.68
CA GLY A 217 -1.52 6.43 -3.45
C GLY A 217 -1.51 4.91 -3.50
N GLY A 218 -0.46 4.33 -2.92
CA GLY A 218 -0.22 2.88 -2.86
C GLY A 218 -0.94 2.16 -1.70
N SER A 219 -0.33 1.09 -1.20
CA SER A 219 -0.88 0.25 -0.12
C SER A 219 -0.97 0.98 1.21
N ILE A 220 -0.05 1.91 1.50
CA ILE A 220 -0.13 2.72 2.72
C ILE A 220 -1.37 3.63 2.68
N THR A 221 -1.66 4.24 1.51
CA THR A 221 -2.91 4.97 1.29
C THR A 221 -4.14 4.07 1.36
N GLN A 222 -4.07 2.81 0.90
CA GLN A 222 -5.17 1.84 1.07
C GLN A 222 -5.44 1.57 2.55
N GLY A 223 -4.39 1.60 3.38
CA GLY A 223 -4.45 1.41 4.83
C GLY A 223 -3.66 0.21 5.33
N ALA A 224 -2.88 -0.46 4.48
CA ALA A 224 -2.11 -1.64 4.87
C ALA A 224 -1.30 -1.39 6.16
N GLY A 225 -1.28 -2.40 7.03
CA GLY A 225 -0.72 -2.33 8.38
C GLY A 225 -1.61 -1.68 9.44
N ALA A 226 -2.68 -0.98 9.06
CA ALA A 226 -3.70 -0.52 10.00
C ALA A 226 -4.71 -1.62 10.33
N ALA A 227 -5.16 -1.66 11.58
CA ALA A 227 -6.12 -2.62 12.09
C ALA A 227 -7.17 -1.89 12.95
N PRO A 228 -8.43 -1.73 12.47
CA PRO A 228 -8.92 -2.08 11.13
C PRO A 228 -8.39 -1.17 10.01
N ILE A 229 -8.25 -1.74 8.81
CA ILE A 229 -7.60 -1.12 7.65
C ILE A 229 -8.26 0.18 7.17
N ASN A 230 -9.58 0.30 7.29
CA ASN A 230 -10.37 1.41 6.76
C ASN A 230 -10.33 2.66 7.67
N THR A 231 -10.36 2.50 9.00
CA THR A 231 -10.45 3.63 9.94
C THR A 231 -9.18 3.91 10.73
N GLU A 232 -8.28 2.95 10.90
CA GLU A 232 -7.01 3.21 11.60
C GLU A 232 -5.89 3.70 10.68
N CYS A 233 -6.17 3.81 9.37
CA CYS A 233 -5.24 4.35 8.38
C CYS A 233 -5.07 5.88 8.49
N TYR A 234 -3.92 6.39 8.03
CA TYR A 234 -3.59 7.81 8.11
C TYR A 234 -4.56 8.69 7.31
N ALA A 235 -5.10 8.19 6.21
CA ALA A 235 -6.03 8.93 5.36
C ALA A 235 -7.32 9.24 6.13
N TYR A 236 -7.90 8.24 6.80
CA TYR A 236 -9.09 8.42 7.63
C TYR A 236 -8.80 9.29 8.86
N LYS A 237 -7.71 9.02 9.57
CA LYS A 237 -7.30 9.79 10.76
C LYS A 237 -7.06 11.26 10.43
N SER A 238 -6.32 11.57 9.38
CA SER A 238 -6.06 12.97 8.97
C SER A 238 -7.33 13.69 8.49
N TYR A 239 -8.24 12.99 7.81
CA TYR A 239 -9.56 13.51 7.49
C TYR A 239 -10.36 13.86 8.76
N GLN A 240 -10.35 12.98 9.76
CA GLN A 240 -11.03 13.22 11.03
C GLN A 240 -10.41 14.38 11.80
N LEU A 241 -9.09 14.51 11.82
CA LEU A 241 -8.37 15.64 12.42
C LEU A 241 -8.77 16.96 11.73
N PHE A 242 -8.74 17.01 10.41
CA PHE A 242 -9.18 18.18 9.63
C PHE A 242 -10.64 18.54 9.94
N GLN A 243 -11.54 17.54 9.96
CA GLN A 243 -12.95 17.76 10.30
C GLN A 243 -13.08 18.30 11.72
N LYS A 244 -12.44 17.67 12.70
CA LYS A 244 -12.48 18.10 14.11
C LYS A 244 -11.95 19.53 14.30
N ARG A 245 -10.92 19.92 13.55
CA ARG A 245 -10.29 21.24 13.69
C ARG A 245 -11.06 22.36 13.01
N PHE A 246 -11.59 22.12 11.81
CA PHE A 246 -12.10 23.20 10.95
C PHE A 246 -13.61 23.14 10.67
N SER A 247 -14.25 21.99 10.84
CA SER A 247 -15.66 21.81 10.47
C SER A 247 -16.61 22.49 11.45
N ALA A 248 -17.53 23.27 10.90
CA ALA A 248 -18.63 23.85 11.66
C ALA A 248 -19.85 22.93 11.76
N LYS A 249 -20.03 22.00 10.82
CA LYS A 249 -21.27 21.21 10.65
C LYS A 249 -21.05 19.76 10.15
N ASN A 250 -19.91 19.13 10.47
CA ASN A 250 -19.52 17.82 9.91
C ASN A 250 -19.63 17.80 8.37
N ASN A 251 -19.15 18.89 7.76
CA ASN A 251 -19.29 19.20 6.34
C ASN A 251 -18.03 18.84 5.54
N VAL A 252 -17.34 17.77 5.93
CA VAL A 252 -16.15 17.27 5.23
C VAL A 252 -16.44 15.88 4.69
N LYS A 253 -16.25 15.69 3.39
CA LYS A 253 -16.31 14.41 2.69
C LYS A 253 -14.93 13.80 2.59
N PHE A 254 -14.90 12.48 2.69
CA PHE A 254 -13.69 11.67 2.63
C PHE A 254 -13.69 10.83 1.35
N ILE A 255 -12.56 10.81 0.66
CA ILE A 255 -12.31 9.95 -0.51
C ILE A 255 -10.94 9.29 -0.30
N LYS A 256 -10.90 7.97 -0.15
CA LYS A 256 -9.64 7.20 -0.10
C LYS A 256 -9.56 6.28 -1.31
N ALA A 257 -8.54 6.53 -2.13
CA ALA A 257 -8.28 5.85 -3.40
C ALA A 257 -6.87 5.24 -3.42
N GLY A 258 -6.56 4.41 -2.42
CA GLY A 258 -5.29 3.69 -2.33
C GLY A 258 -5.36 2.32 -3.00
N VAL A 259 -4.36 1.96 -3.80
CA VAL A 259 -4.28 0.64 -4.47
C VAL A 259 -2.91 0.03 -4.25
N GLY A 260 -2.85 -1.06 -3.49
CA GLY A 260 -1.60 -1.68 -3.07
C GLY A 260 -0.68 -2.11 -4.21
N GLY A 261 0.63 -1.90 -4.05
CA GLY A 261 1.65 -2.28 -5.03
C GLY A 261 1.77 -1.36 -6.25
N THR A 262 0.94 -0.32 -6.38
CA THR A 262 0.85 0.45 -7.62
C THR A 262 1.62 1.78 -7.59
N PRO A 263 2.36 2.13 -8.66
CA PRO A 263 3.01 3.43 -8.81
C PRO A 263 2.03 4.51 -9.32
N SER A 264 2.50 5.75 -9.36
CA SER A 264 1.78 6.90 -9.93
C SER A 264 1.41 6.73 -11.40
N GLU A 265 2.11 5.86 -12.13
CA GLU A 265 1.81 5.45 -13.50
C GLU A 265 0.42 4.82 -13.65
N LEU A 266 0.02 3.93 -12.73
CA LEU A 266 -1.37 3.48 -12.67
C LEU A 266 -2.28 4.54 -12.04
N GLY A 267 -1.77 5.24 -11.01
CA GLY A 267 -2.48 6.29 -10.28
C GLY A 267 -3.10 7.36 -11.18
N MET A 268 -2.36 7.84 -12.18
CA MET A 268 -2.83 8.84 -13.13
C MET A 268 -3.94 8.32 -14.07
N ILE A 269 -3.91 7.03 -14.43
CA ILE A 269 -4.93 6.40 -15.28
C ILE A 269 -6.24 6.26 -14.50
N ARG A 270 -6.17 5.83 -13.25
CA ARG A 270 -7.36 5.58 -12.40
C ARG A 270 -7.86 6.83 -11.66
N PHE A 271 -7.16 7.96 -11.74
CA PHE A 271 -7.53 9.17 -10.98
C PHE A 271 -8.98 9.60 -11.20
N ASP A 272 -9.44 9.69 -12.46
CA ASP A 272 -10.83 10.08 -12.74
C ASP A 272 -11.82 9.03 -12.23
N ARG A 273 -11.51 7.74 -12.41
CA ARG A 273 -12.36 6.61 -11.99
C ARG A 273 -12.49 6.51 -10.48
N ASP A 274 -11.42 6.77 -9.74
CA ASP A 274 -11.39 6.54 -8.29
C ASP A 274 -11.63 7.82 -7.50
N VAL A 275 -11.03 8.95 -7.88
CA VAL A 275 -11.11 10.19 -7.10
C VAL A 275 -12.26 11.07 -7.56
N LEU A 276 -12.55 11.12 -8.87
CA LEU A 276 -13.62 11.94 -9.44
C LEU A 276 -14.93 11.16 -9.68
N ARG A 277 -14.99 9.91 -9.18
CA ARG A 277 -16.16 9.03 -9.30
C ARG A 277 -17.45 9.75 -8.93
N ASP A 278 -18.55 9.38 -9.59
CA ASP A 278 -19.88 9.95 -9.31
C ASP A 278 -19.93 11.50 -9.31
N GLY A 279 -19.00 12.15 -10.04
CA GLY A 279 -18.91 13.60 -10.14
C GLY A 279 -18.32 14.30 -8.90
N GLN A 280 -17.56 13.59 -8.07
CA GLN A 280 -16.86 14.20 -6.93
C GLN A 280 -15.88 15.29 -7.40
N GLN A 281 -15.81 16.38 -6.63
CA GLN A 281 -14.91 17.51 -6.85
C GLN A 281 -14.09 17.76 -5.58
N PRO A 282 -12.93 17.07 -5.40
CA PRO A 282 -12.08 17.29 -4.23
C PRO A 282 -11.64 18.75 -4.12
N ASP A 283 -11.57 19.27 -2.91
CA ASP A 283 -10.98 20.58 -2.61
C ASP A 283 -9.50 20.45 -2.24
N ILE A 284 -9.11 19.32 -1.65
CA ILE A 284 -7.73 18.97 -1.30
C ILE A 284 -7.47 17.54 -1.77
N VAL A 285 -6.35 17.31 -2.45
CA VAL A 285 -5.88 15.98 -2.83
C VAL A 285 -4.50 15.73 -2.21
N VAL A 286 -4.38 14.68 -1.41
CA VAL A 286 -3.10 14.17 -0.91
C VAL A 286 -2.60 13.10 -1.87
N ILE A 287 -1.38 13.28 -2.40
CA ILE A 287 -0.72 12.36 -3.33
C ILE A 287 0.45 11.70 -2.61
N GLU A 288 0.44 10.37 -2.55
CA GLU A 288 1.38 9.55 -1.78
C GLU A 288 1.88 8.37 -2.62
N PHE A 289 3.04 8.52 -3.26
CA PHE A 289 3.66 7.47 -4.09
C PHE A 289 5.17 7.32 -3.87
N ALA A 290 5.71 7.97 -2.84
CA ALA A 290 7.15 8.09 -2.63
C ALA A 290 7.87 6.74 -2.42
N VAL A 291 7.14 5.71 -2.01
CA VAL A 291 7.69 4.37 -1.79
C VAL A 291 7.29 3.38 -2.89
N ASN A 292 6.44 3.79 -3.84
CA ASN A 292 5.93 2.94 -4.93
C ASN A 292 6.52 3.30 -6.30
N ASP A 293 6.88 4.57 -6.52
CA ASP A 293 7.33 5.10 -7.82
C ASP A 293 8.70 4.60 -8.31
N GLU A 294 9.30 3.63 -7.62
CA GLU A 294 10.39 2.86 -8.22
C GLU A 294 9.87 1.95 -9.34
N GLY A 295 8.59 1.58 -9.29
CA GLY A 295 7.90 0.86 -10.34
C GLY A 295 7.40 1.73 -11.50
N ASP A 296 7.51 3.06 -11.43
CA ASP A 296 7.16 3.95 -12.56
C ASP A 296 8.27 3.91 -13.62
N GLU A 297 7.95 3.41 -14.81
CA GLU A 297 8.89 3.29 -15.94
C GLU A 297 9.53 4.64 -16.33
N THR A 298 8.82 5.74 -16.08
CA THR A 298 9.21 7.10 -16.47
C THR A 298 10.05 7.82 -15.43
N LYS A 299 10.19 7.25 -14.23
CA LYS A 299 10.95 7.82 -13.10
C LYS A 299 10.47 9.23 -12.70
N GLY A 300 9.15 9.46 -12.76
CA GLY A 300 8.48 10.65 -12.22
C GLY A 300 7.75 11.53 -13.24
N ASP A 301 7.77 11.23 -14.54
CA ASP A 301 6.92 11.92 -15.52
C ASP A 301 5.44 11.64 -15.22
N CYS A 302 5.10 10.38 -14.90
CA CYS A 302 3.77 9.99 -14.44
C CYS A 302 3.35 10.74 -13.17
N TYR A 303 4.24 10.84 -12.20
CA TYR A 303 3.99 11.55 -10.94
C TYR A 303 3.70 13.04 -11.16
N GLU A 304 4.57 13.73 -11.90
CA GLU A 304 4.37 15.15 -12.20
C GLU A 304 3.15 15.37 -13.10
N SER A 305 2.89 14.49 -14.06
CA SER A 305 1.68 14.48 -14.86
C SER A 305 0.42 14.40 -14.00
N LEU A 306 0.38 13.51 -13.00
CA LEU A 306 -0.72 13.42 -12.03
C LEU A 306 -0.88 14.73 -11.24
N VAL A 307 0.21 15.26 -10.68
CA VAL A 307 0.18 16.52 -9.92
C VAL A 307 -0.39 17.65 -10.76
N ARG A 308 0.11 17.82 -11.99
CA ARG A 308 -0.36 18.85 -12.92
C ARG A 308 -1.82 18.65 -13.31
N LYS A 309 -2.24 17.42 -13.60
CA LYS A 309 -3.64 17.05 -13.90
C LYS A 309 -4.57 17.54 -12.78
N VAL A 310 -4.23 17.25 -11.52
CA VAL A 310 -5.01 17.69 -10.35
C VAL A 310 -5.03 19.22 -10.24
N LEU A 311 -3.87 19.88 -10.31
CA LEU A 311 -3.78 21.34 -10.19
C LEU A 311 -4.57 22.08 -11.28
N ASN A 312 -4.70 21.48 -12.46
CA ASN A 312 -5.39 22.05 -13.61
C ASN A 312 -6.90 21.78 -13.67
N LEU A 313 -7.45 20.95 -12.79
CA LEU A 313 -8.90 20.70 -12.71
C LEU A 313 -9.71 22.02 -12.64
N PRO A 314 -10.94 22.06 -13.19
CA PRO A 314 -11.70 23.31 -13.34
C PRO A 314 -11.97 24.05 -12.02
N TRP A 315 -12.17 23.32 -10.92
CA TRP A 315 -12.44 23.89 -9.59
C TRP A 315 -11.18 24.13 -8.76
N LYS A 316 -9.98 23.89 -9.30
CA LYS A 316 -8.68 24.27 -8.72
C LYS A 316 -8.45 23.71 -7.31
N PRO A 317 -8.40 22.37 -7.14
CA PRO A 317 -8.08 21.76 -5.85
C PRO A 317 -6.68 22.11 -5.36
N ALA A 318 -6.48 22.08 -4.05
CA ALA A 318 -5.16 22.05 -3.44
C ALA A 318 -4.51 20.67 -3.61
N VAL A 319 -3.19 20.63 -3.65
CA VAL A 319 -2.39 19.40 -3.66
C VAL A 319 -1.44 19.41 -2.48
N ILE A 320 -1.37 18.29 -1.74
CA ILE A 320 -0.36 18.02 -0.72
C ILE A 320 0.44 16.81 -1.21
N LEU A 321 1.77 16.92 -1.23
CA LEU A 321 2.64 15.79 -1.51
C LEU A 321 3.08 15.16 -0.18
N LEU A 322 2.79 13.87 -0.01
CA LEU A 322 3.14 13.12 1.18
C LEU A 322 4.23 12.10 0.84
N PHE A 323 5.36 12.16 1.54
CA PHE A 323 6.48 11.24 1.37
C PHE A 323 6.52 10.25 2.53
N SER A 324 5.93 9.06 2.34
CA SER A 324 6.02 7.91 3.25
C SER A 324 7.44 7.34 3.30
N VAL A 325 7.68 6.37 4.18
CA VAL A 325 9.00 5.75 4.40
C VAL A 325 8.87 4.25 4.68
N PHE A 326 9.77 3.44 4.12
CA PHE A 326 9.91 2.01 4.45
C PHE A 326 10.85 1.78 5.65
N ALA A 327 10.79 0.59 6.24
CA ALA A 327 11.52 0.29 7.48
C ALA A 327 13.06 0.33 7.35
N ASN A 328 13.56 0.31 6.11
CA ASN A 328 14.97 0.50 5.78
C ASN A 328 15.37 1.98 5.59
N ASP A 329 14.53 2.92 6.04
CA ASP A 329 14.78 4.38 5.96
C ASP A 329 14.89 4.90 4.52
N TRP A 330 14.06 4.34 3.63
CA TRP A 330 14.09 4.64 2.20
C TRP A 330 12.75 5.18 1.67
N ASN A 331 12.84 6.15 0.77
CA ASN A 331 11.78 6.61 -0.13
C ASN A 331 12.38 7.37 -1.33
N LEU A 332 11.52 7.91 -2.20
CA LEU A 332 11.87 8.69 -3.38
C LEU A 332 11.68 10.21 -3.23
N GLN A 333 11.68 10.75 -2.01
CA GLN A 333 11.44 12.18 -1.80
C GLN A 333 12.45 13.08 -2.54
N ASP A 334 13.70 12.65 -2.69
CA ASP A 334 14.71 13.42 -3.43
C ASP A 334 14.41 13.46 -4.93
N ARG A 335 13.84 12.38 -5.48
CA ARG A 335 13.41 12.30 -6.89
C ARG A 335 12.15 13.14 -7.12
N LEU A 336 11.19 13.10 -6.20
CA LEU A 336 9.82 13.62 -6.40
C LEU A 336 9.59 15.03 -5.81
N SER A 337 10.29 15.44 -4.75
CA SER A 337 10.18 16.79 -4.17
C SER A 337 10.50 17.95 -5.12
N PRO A 338 11.35 17.81 -6.18
CA PRO A 338 11.50 18.85 -7.19
C PRO A 338 10.17 19.30 -7.81
N VAL A 339 9.19 18.40 -7.96
CA VAL A 339 7.84 18.72 -8.45
C VAL A 339 7.15 19.70 -7.52
N GLY A 340 7.15 19.41 -6.21
CA GLY A 340 6.58 20.32 -5.21
C GLY A 340 7.34 21.65 -5.12
N LYS A 341 8.66 21.66 -5.31
CA LYS A 341 9.45 22.90 -5.35
C LYS A 341 9.09 23.77 -6.57
N LEU A 342 8.92 23.17 -7.75
CA LEU A 342 8.56 23.90 -8.98
C LEU A 342 7.19 24.59 -8.85
N TYR A 343 6.18 23.85 -8.38
CA TYR A 343 4.80 24.36 -8.27
C TYR A 343 4.49 25.00 -6.91
N ASP A 344 5.47 25.11 -6.02
CA ASP A 344 5.32 25.68 -4.68
C ASP A 344 4.29 24.94 -3.82
N LEU A 345 4.31 23.61 -3.84
CA LEU A 345 3.30 22.81 -3.16
C LEU A 345 3.66 22.58 -1.70
N PRO A 346 2.65 22.48 -0.83
CA PRO A 346 2.77 21.88 0.49
C PRO A 346 3.34 20.45 0.39
N MET A 347 4.40 20.18 1.14
CA MET A 347 5.11 18.90 1.17
C MET A 347 5.32 18.45 2.61
N VAL A 348 4.98 17.19 2.87
CA VAL A 348 5.12 16.51 4.17
C VAL A 348 6.02 15.30 4.01
N SER A 349 7.11 15.23 4.77
CA SER A 349 8.03 14.09 4.81
C SER A 349 7.88 13.31 6.11
N VAL A 350 7.33 12.10 6.03
CA VAL A 350 7.27 11.19 7.18
C VAL A 350 8.68 10.71 7.52
N LEU A 351 9.52 10.48 6.50
CA LEU A 351 10.93 10.09 6.66
C LEU A 351 11.69 11.08 7.56
N ASP A 352 11.56 12.38 7.29
CA ASP A 352 12.27 13.43 8.04
C ASP A 352 11.82 13.50 9.51
N ALA A 353 10.58 13.11 9.80
CA ALA A 353 10.04 13.05 11.15
C ALA A 353 10.56 11.83 11.92
N VAL A 354 10.46 10.62 11.34
CA VAL A 354 10.61 9.37 12.11
C VAL A 354 11.98 8.71 11.99
N SER A 355 12.66 8.78 10.84
CA SER A 355 13.94 8.10 10.65
C SER A 355 15.02 8.54 11.65
N PRO A 356 15.12 9.81 12.08
CA PRO A 356 16.03 10.20 13.15
C PRO A 356 15.79 9.47 14.48
N GLN A 357 14.55 9.06 14.77
CA GLN A 357 14.21 8.35 16.02
C GLN A 357 14.72 6.92 16.04
N PHE A 358 14.79 6.28 14.88
CA PHE A 358 15.10 4.85 14.80
C PHE A 358 16.56 4.52 15.07
N ALA A 359 17.45 5.50 14.94
CA ALA A 359 18.85 5.37 15.30
C ALA A 359 19.11 5.62 16.80
N LEU A 360 18.16 6.23 17.51
CA LEU A 360 18.32 6.58 18.93
C LEU A 360 18.09 5.38 19.84
N LYS A 361 18.81 5.35 20.96
CA LYS A 361 18.55 4.44 22.09
C LYS A 361 17.49 5.01 23.04
N ASN A 362 16.96 4.17 23.93
CA ASN A 362 15.95 4.58 24.92
C ASN A 362 16.40 5.76 25.79
N ASP A 363 17.67 5.80 26.18
CA ASP A 363 18.26 6.86 27.02
C ASP A 363 18.67 8.12 26.24
N GLU A 364 18.54 8.12 24.92
CA GLU A 364 18.88 9.24 24.03
C GLU A 364 17.66 10.09 23.63
N GLY A 365 16.52 9.88 24.30
CA GLY A 365 15.29 10.65 24.06
C GLY A 365 14.48 10.17 22.85
N ARG A 366 14.57 8.87 22.52
CA ARG A 366 13.75 8.24 21.47
C ARG A 366 12.26 8.36 21.79
N VAL A 367 11.49 8.88 20.83
CA VAL A 367 10.03 9.03 20.94
C VAL A 367 9.28 7.76 20.52
N ILE A 368 9.73 7.10 19.46
CA ILE A 368 9.07 5.93 18.87
C ILE A 368 10.11 4.96 18.29
N THR A 369 9.91 3.66 18.46
CA THR A 369 10.78 2.62 17.87
C THR A 369 10.33 2.23 16.46
N LYS A 370 11.20 1.54 15.69
CA LYS A 370 10.80 0.92 14.43
C LYS A 370 9.65 -0.08 14.63
N ASN A 371 9.67 -0.86 15.71
CA ASN A 371 8.60 -1.81 16.02
C ASN A 371 7.27 -1.11 16.33
N GLN A 372 7.28 0.05 16.98
CA GLN A 372 6.05 0.80 17.24
C GLN A 372 5.51 1.49 15.98
N PHE A 373 6.38 1.98 15.10
CA PHE A 373 5.97 2.65 13.87
C PHE A 373 5.50 1.68 12.79
N PHE A 374 6.29 0.64 12.49
CA PHE A 374 6.05 -0.29 11.38
C PHE A 374 5.23 -1.49 11.82
N TYR A 375 4.33 -1.96 10.98
CA TYR A 375 3.64 -3.25 11.10
C TYR A 375 4.51 -4.37 10.52
N ASP A 376 5.01 -4.15 9.30
CA ASP A 376 5.96 -5.00 8.57
C ASP A 376 7.06 -4.13 7.93
N MET A 377 7.87 -4.71 7.03
CA MET A 377 8.98 -3.98 6.41
C MET A 377 8.57 -2.78 5.54
N PHE A 378 7.31 -2.73 5.09
CA PHE A 378 6.77 -1.74 4.17
C PHE A 378 5.77 -0.80 4.86
N HIS A 379 4.91 -1.34 5.72
CA HIS A 379 3.68 -0.69 6.13
C HIS A 379 3.75 -0.20 7.58
N PRO A 380 3.25 1.01 7.88
CA PRO A 380 3.08 1.46 9.26
C PRO A 380 1.96 0.70 9.98
N GLY A 381 2.12 0.50 11.29
CA GLY A 381 1.05 0.03 12.18
C GLY A 381 0.11 1.16 12.57
N ASN A 382 -0.85 0.91 13.47
CA ASN A 382 -1.80 1.93 13.92
C ASN A 382 -1.11 3.20 14.47
N ALA A 383 -0.05 3.05 15.25
CA ALA A 383 0.73 4.19 15.76
C ALA A 383 1.48 4.93 14.63
N GLY A 384 2.03 4.21 13.66
CA GLY A 384 2.66 4.81 12.48
C GLY A 384 1.65 5.59 11.62
N HIS A 385 0.45 5.04 11.40
CA HIS A 385 -0.63 5.75 10.70
C HIS A 385 -1.11 6.99 11.47
N SER A 386 -1.13 6.95 12.81
CA SER A 386 -1.39 8.15 13.62
C SER A 386 -0.30 9.21 13.43
N VAL A 387 0.98 8.83 13.48
CA VAL A 387 2.11 9.74 13.20
C VAL A 387 1.99 10.37 11.82
N MET A 388 1.67 9.59 10.79
CA MET A 388 1.46 10.11 9.43
C MET A 388 0.31 11.13 9.38
N ALA A 389 -0.80 10.86 10.06
CA ALA A 389 -1.92 11.78 10.14
C ALA A 389 -1.56 13.07 10.87
N ASP A 390 -0.79 12.98 11.96
CA ASP A 390 -0.33 14.13 12.74
C ASP A 390 0.68 15.00 11.97
N CYS A 391 1.51 14.41 11.10
CA CYS A 391 2.35 15.16 10.17
C CYS A 391 1.53 16.03 9.20
N ILE A 392 0.42 15.50 8.66
CA ILE A 392 -0.49 16.27 7.78
C ILE A 392 -1.23 17.33 8.59
N GLU A 393 -1.67 17.00 9.80
CA GLU A 393 -2.35 17.93 10.70
C GLU A 393 -1.45 19.10 11.11
N TYR A 394 -0.16 18.83 11.35
CA TYR A 394 0.82 19.87 11.63
C TYR A 394 0.97 20.85 10.46
N LEU A 395 0.97 20.36 9.21
CA LEU A 395 0.92 21.24 8.03
C LEU A 395 -0.34 22.12 8.05
N PHE A 396 -1.52 21.55 8.28
CA PHE A 396 -2.76 22.32 8.34
C PHE A 396 -2.76 23.37 9.46
N GLU A 397 -2.24 23.02 10.64
CA GLU A 397 -2.07 23.94 11.75
C GLU A 397 -1.19 25.14 11.36
N LYS A 398 -0.04 24.90 10.73
CA LYS A 398 0.87 25.99 10.32
C LYS A 398 0.27 26.89 9.26
N ILE A 399 -0.47 26.30 8.31
CA ILE A 399 -1.19 27.07 7.30
C ILE A 399 -2.26 27.97 7.95
N ASP A 400 -3.00 27.45 8.92
CA ASP A 400 -4.04 28.21 9.62
C ASP A 400 -3.45 29.35 10.46
N GLN A 401 -2.32 29.10 11.14
CA GLN A 401 -1.60 30.10 11.94
C GLN A 401 -0.97 31.23 11.10
N ALA A 402 -0.52 30.94 9.88
CA ALA A 402 0.13 31.91 9.00
C ALA A 402 -0.81 33.03 8.48
N GLY A 403 -2.14 32.81 8.48
CA GLY A 403 -3.12 33.83 8.10
C GLY A 403 -3.15 34.17 6.59
N HIS A 404 -3.62 35.38 6.24
CA HIS A 404 -4.06 35.72 4.87
C HIS A 404 -3.03 36.36 3.91
N ALA A 405 -1.72 36.38 4.20
CA ALA A 405 -0.76 36.93 3.25
C ALA A 405 0.61 36.25 3.32
N SER A 406 1.08 35.70 2.20
CA SER A 406 2.51 35.51 1.97
C SER A 406 3.15 36.85 1.60
N LEU A 407 4.39 37.10 2.05
CA LEU A 407 5.20 38.26 1.64
C LEU A 407 5.36 38.31 0.11
N ASP A 408 5.41 37.15 -0.54
CA ASP A 408 5.65 36.98 -1.98
C ASP A 408 4.55 37.59 -2.86
N ALA A 409 3.28 37.48 -2.46
CA ALA A 409 2.16 38.09 -3.19
C ALA A 409 2.26 39.62 -3.22
N PHE A 410 2.80 40.21 -2.15
CA PHE A 410 3.04 41.65 -2.05
C PHE A 410 4.25 42.09 -2.86
N GLU A 411 5.32 41.29 -2.88
CA GLU A 411 6.55 41.58 -3.63
C GLU A 411 6.38 41.44 -5.16
N LEU A 412 5.61 40.44 -5.62
CA LEU A 412 5.37 40.19 -7.05
C LEU A 412 4.18 40.98 -7.63
N GLY A 413 3.30 41.54 -6.77
CA GLY A 413 2.07 42.19 -7.20
C GLY A 413 1.05 41.23 -7.85
N LEU A 414 1.15 39.93 -7.55
CA LEU A 414 0.30 38.85 -8.07
C LEU A 414 -0.47 38.20 -6.92
N THR A 415 -1.68 37.71 -7.20
CA THR A 415 -2.34 36.80 -6.25
C THR A 415 -1.60 35.47 -6.22
N GLU A 416 -1.64 34.77 -5.09
CA GLU A 416 -1.00 33.46 -4.93
C GLU A 416 -1.50 32.44 -5.97
N GLU A 417 -2.78 32.49 -6.34
CA GLU A 417 -3.30 31.67 -7.45
C GLU A 417 -2.62 32.00 -8.78
N LYS A 418 -2.38 33.29 -9.06
CA LYS A 418 -1.69 33.69 -10.30
C LYS A 418 -0.21 33.26 -10.30
N ILE A 419 0.46 33.28 -9.16
CA ILE A 419 1.83 32.74 -9.01
C ILE A 419 1.85 31.25 -9.37
N LEU A 420 0.90 30.47 -8.85
CA LEU A 420 0.78 29.04 -9.19
C LEU A 420 0.50 28.83 -10.69
N GLN A 421 -0.38 29.63 -11.30
CA GLN A 421 -0.63 29.56 -12.75
C GLN A 421 0.62 29.90 -13.58
N GLU A 422 1.40 30.89 -13.16
CA GLU A 422 2.67 31.22 -13.83
C GLU A 422 3.69 30.07 -13.69
N LYS A 423 3.75 29.41 -12.54
CA LYS A 423 4.57 28.21 -12.32
C LYS A 423 4.12 27.03 -13.20
N LEU A 424 2.81 26.84 -13.39
CA LEU A 424 2.26 25.79 -14.28
C LEU A 424 2.58 26.01 -15.77
N ASN A 425 2.88 27.26 -16.17
CA ASN A 425 3.31 27.61 -17.53
C ASN A 425 4.81 27.39 -17.77
N LEU A 426 5.59 27.13 -16.71
CA LEU A 426 6.99 26.73 -16.85
C LEU A 426 7.08 25.31 -17.40
N ALA A 427 8.24 24.97 -17.95
CA ALA A 427 8.53 23.58 -18.31
C ALA A 427 8.44 22.69 -17.06
N PRO A 428 7.89 21.46 -17.18
CA PRO A 428 7.90 20.50 -16.09
C PRO A 428 9.34 20.17 -15.66
N VAL A 429 9.52 19.78 -14.40
CA VAL A 429 10.85 19.51 -13.83
C VAL A 429 11.34 18.09 -14.16
N ILE A 430 10.44 17.13 -14.26
CA ILE A 430 10.67 15.75 -14.68
C ILE A 430 9.95 15.51 -16.02
N GLY A 431 8.64 15.70 -16.08
CA GLY A 431 7.84 15.48 -17.28
C GLY A 431 6.34 15.79 -17.10
N ASN A 432 5.63 15.99 -18.20
CA ASN A 432 4.18 16.15 -18.19
C ASN A 432 3.49 15.40 -19.34
N SER A 433 4.08 14.28 -19.77
CA SER A 433 3.63 13.54 -20.94
C SER A 433 2.19 13.04 -20.80
N PHE A 434 1.75 12.78 -19.57
CA PHE A 434 0.48 12.13 -19.29
C PHE A 434 -0.52 13.03 -18.57
N GLU A 435 -0.27 14.35 -18.55
CA GLU A 435 -1.11 15.33 -17.84
C GLU A 435 -2.60 15.25 -18.22
N ASN A 436 -2.89 14.89 -19.48
CA ASN A 436 -4.25 14.77 -20.00
C ASN A 436 -4.69 13.32 -20.23
N ILE A 437 -4.04 12.36 -19.58
CA ILE A 437 -4.35 10.93 -19.73
C ILE A 437 -5.80 10.64 -19.36
N ARG A 438 -6.38 9.69 -20.09
CA ARG A 438 -7.75 9.19 -19.92
C ARG A 438 -7.74 7.67 -19.90
N LEU A 439 -8.66 7.09 -19.13
CA LEU A 439 -8.94 5.66 -19.14
C LEU A 439 -9.77 5.30 -20.39
N LEU A 440 -9.42 4.17 -21.01
CA LEU A 440 -10.22 3.45 -21.99
C LEU A 440 -10.44 2.02 -21.50
N ASP A 441 -11.70 1.66 -21.24
CA ASP A 441 -12.12 0.30 -20.88
C ASP A 441 -13.52 0.00 -21.48
N LYS A 442 -14.20 -1.09 -21.11
CA LYS A 442 -15.54 -1.42 -21.63
C LYS A 442 -16.63 -0.40 -21.23
N LYS A 443 -16.38 0.45 -20.23
CA LYS A 443 -17.30 1.50 -19.77
C LYS A 443 -16.91 2.87 -20.33
N ASP A 444 -15.64 3.23 -20.20
CA ASP A 444 -15.10 4.53 -20.58
C ASP A 444 -14.58 4.51 -22.03
N ILE A 445 -15.51 4.34 -22.98
CA ILE A 445 -15.19 4.19 -24.41
C ILE A 445 -14.80 5.54 -25.07
N TYR A 446 -13.88 5.47 -26.03
CA TYR A 446 -13.56 6.59 -26.91
C TYR A 446 -14.16 6.37 -28.31
N ALA A 447 -15.03 7.29 -28.76
CA ALA A 447 -15.77 7.12 -30.01
C ALA A 447 -14.89 7.03 -31.28
N LYS A 448 -13.61 7.44 -31.21
CA LYS A 448 -12.64 7.29 -32.32
C LYS A 448 -11.64 6.15 -32.11
N ALA A 449 -11.81 5.34 -31.07
CA ALA A 449 -11.12 4.07 -30.94
C ALA A 449 -11.95 2.98 -31.62
N TYR A 450 -11.33 2.24 -32.52
CA TYR A 450 -11.90 1.03 -33.10
C TYR A 450 -11.26 -0.18 -32.41
N ILE A 451 -12.10 -1.09 -31.90
CA ILE A 451 -11.67 -2.26 -31.14
C ILE A 451 -12.20 -3.52 -31.83
N ASP A 452 -11.30 -4.43 -32.22
CA ASP A 452 -11.61 -5.83 -32.52
C ASP A 452 -11.16 -6.68 -31.32
N GLU A 453 -12.12 -7.12 -30.51
CA GLU A 453 -11.85 -7.92 -29.31
C GLU A 453 -11.26 -9.30 -29.64
N GLY A 454 -11.40 -9.77 -30.88
CA GLY A 454 -10.92 -11.10 -31.30
C GLY A 454 -11.41 -12.20 -30.36
N GLY A 455 -10.49 -12.79 -29.58
CA GLY A 455 -10.73 -13.87 -28.61
C GLY A 455 -10.86 -13.38 -27.16
N PHE A 456 -10.79 -12.07 -26.93
CA PHE A 456 -10.93 -11.43 -25.62
C PHE A 456 -12.40 -11.10 -25.29
N ASP A 457 -13.29 -12.06 -25.53
CA ASP A 457 -14.74 -11.91 -25.41
C ASP A 457 -15.28 -12.13 -23.99
N SER A 458 -14.42 -12.54 -23.05
CA SER A 458 -14.78 -12.78 -21.65
C SER A 458 -14.55 -11.54 -20.78
N THR A 459 -15.02 -11.63 -19.54
CA THR A 459 -14.74 -10.67 -18.46
C THR A 459 -14.18 -11.43 -17.28
N ASP A 460 -13.05 -10.95 -16.77
CA ASP A 460 -12.42 -11.44 -15.57
C ASP A 460 -13.07 -10.84 -14.33
N THR A 461 -13.32 -11.68 -13.34
CA THR A 461 -13.91 -11.29 -12.05
C THR A 461 -12.95 -11.55 -10.88
N GLN A 462 -11.79 -12.15 -11.13
CA GLN A 462 -10.74 -12.34 -10.13
C GLN A 462 -9.72 -11.22 -10.29
N LEU A 463 -10.05 -10.09 -9.67
CA LEU A 463 -9.34 -8.82 -9.83
C LEU A 463 -8.70 -8.40 -8.51
N GLN A 464 -7.60 -7.66 -8.60
CA GLN A 464 -7.11 -6.90 -7.46
C GLN A 464 -8.28 -6.06 -6.92
N SER A 465 -8.56 -6.18 -5.64
CA SER A 465 -9.69 -5.51 -5.01
C SER A 465 -9.25 -4.86 -3.70
N VAL A 466 -9.75 -3.67 -3.42
CA VAL A 466 -9.22 -2.83 -2.32
C VAL A 466 -10.32 -2.14 -1.52
N GLU A 467 -10.05 -1.87 -0.25
CA GLU A 467 -10.88 -1.07 0.63
C GLU A 467 -10.80 0.42 0.24
N MET A 468 -11.88 0.93 -0.33
CA MET A 468 -12.04 2.35 -0.65
C MET A 468 -12.77 3.09 0.47
N ASP A 469 -12.49 4.38 0.64
CA ASP A 469 -13.13 5.24 1.65
C ASP A 469 -13.09 4.65 3.07
N ASP A 470 -14.19 4.69 3.81
CA ASP A 470 -14.32 4.10 5.14
C ASP A 470 -14.94 2.69 5.10
N GLN A 471 -14.95 2.02 3.95
CA GLN A 471 -15.59 0.73 3.75
C GLN A 471 -14.59 -0.43 3.90
N LEU A 472 -15.02 -1.52 4.55
CA LEU A 472 -14.27 -2.79 4.60
C LEU A 472 -14.57 -3.69 3.39
N SER A 473 -15.66 -3.43 2.66
CA SER A 473 -15.96 -4.19 1.44
C SER A 473 -14.94 -3.86 0.36
N LEU A 474 -14.42 -4.90 -0.29
CA LEU A 474 -13.47 -4.75 -1.38
C LEU A 474 -14.15 -4.21 -2.64
N THR A 475 -13.50 -3.24 -3.27
CA THR A 475 -13.87 -2.69 -4.57
C THR A 475 -12.92 -3.28 -5.62
N PRO A 476 -13.44 -4.00 -6.64
CA PRO A 476 -12.60 -4.55 -7.69
C PRO A 476 -12.05 -3.47 -8.60
N GLU A 477 -10.75 -3.52 -8.85
CA GLU A 477 -10.03 -2.60 -9.72
C GLU A 477 -10.19 -3.02 -11.19
N PHE A 478 -10.61 -2.09 -12.05
CA PHE A 478 -10.83 -2.32 -13.49
C PHE A 478 -11.80 -3.48 -13.83
N PRO A 479 -13.07 -3.43 -13.34
CA PRO A 479 -14.05 -4.49 -13.59
C PRO A 479 -14.56 -4.54 -15.04
N TYR A 480 -14.32 -3.49 -15.83
CA TYR A 480 -14.78 -3.36 -17.21
C TYR A 480 -13.71 -3.82 -18.21
N ASN A 481 -13.17 -5.01 -17.98
CA ASN A 481 -12.00 -5.56 -18.66
C ASN A 481 -12.34 -6.49 -19.85
N TRP A 482 -11.32 -6.79 -20.66
CA TRP A 482 -11.33 -7.80 -21.71
C TRP A 482 -10.45 -8.98 -21.32
N MET A 483 -11.04 -10.17 -21.25
CA MET A 483 -10.33 -11.39 -20.88
C MET A 483 -10.30 -12.36 -22.06
N TYR A 484 -9.10 -12.82 -22.41
CA TYR A 484 -8.89 -14.00 -23.22
C TYR A 484 -9.02 -15.24 -22.34
N ASP A 485 -9.80 -16.23 -22.80
CA ASP A 485 -9.88 -17.55 -22.17
C ASP A 485 -9.80 -18.64 -23.24
N GLY A 486 -8.61 -19.21 -23.39
CA GLY A 486 -8.31 -20.28 -24.34
C GLY A 486 -8.97 -21.63 -23.99
N THR A 487 -9.53 -21.77 -22.79
CA THR A 487 -10.19 -23.02 -22.36
C THR A 487 -11.68 -23.05 -22.73
N LYS A 488 -12.32 -21.88 -22.84
CA LYS A 488 -13.77 -21.78 -23.09
C LYS A 488 -14.17 -22.12 -24.52
N ASN A 489 -13.40 -21.68 -25.52
CA ASN A 489 -13.78 -21.82 -26.91
C ASN A 489 -12.56 -22.00 -27.83
N THR A 490 -12.61 -22.98 -28.74
CA THR A 490 -11.56 -23.19 -29.74
C THR A 490 -11.46 -22.06 -30.75
N LEU A 491 -12.54 -21.28 -30.97
CA LEU A 491 -12.51 -20.06 -31.79
C LEU A 491 -11.60 -18.98 -31.21
N ASN A 492 -11.51 -18.87 -29.87
CA ASN A 492 -10.61 -17.92 -29.22
C ASN A 492 -9.16 -18.23 -29.60
N ARG A 493 -8.79 -19.51 -29.68
CA ARG A 493 -7.45 -19.94 -30.11
C ARG A 493 -7.12 -19.60 -31.57
N VAL A 494 -8.13 -19.38 -32.40
CA VAL A 494 -7.96 -18.94 -33.81
C VAL A 494 -7.81 -17.43 -33.87
N LYS A 495 -8.61 -16.70 -33.10
CA LYS A 495 -8.54 -15.24 -32.95
C LYS A 495 -7.84 -14.86 -31.65
N ALA A 496 -6.63 -15.35 -31.42
CA ALA A 496 -5.93 -15.17 -30.15
C ALA A 496 -5.33 -13.75 -29.97
N TYR A 497 -6.05 -12.71 -30.42
CA TYR A 497 -5.61 -11.34 -30.44
C TYR A 497 -6.72 -10.39 -29.95
N PHE A 498 -6.30 -9.20 -29.53
CA PHE A 498 -7.09 -8.00 -29.34
C PHE A 498 -6.44 -6.89 -30.19
N GLU A 499 -7.21 -6.13 -30.95
CA GLU A 499 -6.69 -5.06 -31.79
C GLU A 499 -7.41 -3.74 -31.50
N LEU A 500 -6.61 -2.69 -31.29
CA LEU A 500 -7.06 -1.32 -31.03
C LEU A 500 -6.44 -0.39 -32.07
N GLU A 501 -7.30 0.25 -32.87
CA GLU A 501 -6.91 1.33 -33.77
C GLU A 501 -7.40 2.65 -33.21
N MET A 502 -6.48 3.60 -32.97
CA MET A 502 -6.85 4.94 -32.53
C MET A 502 -5.78 6.00 -32.82
N GLU A 503 -6.23 7.23 -33.04
CA GLU A 503 -5.38 8.42 -33.07
C GLU A 503 -5.04 8.86 -31.64
N CYS A 504 -3.78 8.75 -31.25
CA CYS A 504 -3.28 9.21 -29.96
C CYS A 504 -1.76 9.44 -29.99
N ARG A 505 -1.27 10.22 -29.04
CA ARG A 505 0.16 10.51 -28.85
C ARG A 505 0.83 9.49 -27.93
N ALA A 506 0.12 9.05 -26.89
CA ALA A 506 0.65 8.09 -25.93
C ALA A 506 -0.42 7.06 -25.59
N LEU A 507 0.02 5.82 -25.40
CA LEU A 507 -0.84 4.69 -25.03
C LEU A 507 -0.11 3.81 -24.02
N LEU A 508 -0.81 3.47 -22.95
CA LEU A 508 -0.39 2.54 -21.90
C LEU A 508 -1.36 1.38 -21.86
N LEU A 509 -0.84 0.17 -21.69
CA LEU A 509 -1.62 -1.03 -21.42
C LEU A 509 -1.74 -1.21 -19.92
N VAL A 510 -2.95 -1.44 -19.43
CA VAL A 510 -3.19 -1.96 -18.08
C VAL A 510 -3.59 -3.44 -18.21
N PHE A 511 -2.82 -4.35 -17.63
CA PHE A 511 -3.08 -5.79 -17.66
C PHE A 511 -2.93 -6.43 -16.29
N LYS A 512 -3.54 -7.60 -16.11
CA LYS A 512 -3.55 -8.31 -14.83
C LYS A 512 -2.30 -9.16 -14.65
N ASP A 513 -1.61 -8.99 -13.53
CA ASP A 513 -0.62 -9.94 -12.99
C ASP A 513 -1.33 -11.02 -12.16
N SER A 514 -0.75 -12.21 -12.10
CA SER A 514 -1.28 -13.34 -11.33
C SER A 514 -0.19 -14.36 -11.03
N GLY A 515 -0.25 -14.96 -9.83
CA GLY A 515 0.58 -16.11 -9.48
C GLY A 515 0.04 -17.46 -9.99
N GLU A 516 -1.11 -17.46 -10.66
CA GLU A 516 -1.77 -18.66 -11.17
C GLU A 516 -1.03 -19.24 -12.38
N VAL A 517 -0.89 -20.56 -12.44
CA VAL A 517 -0.20 -21.23 -13.56
C VAL A 517 -0.98 -21.23 -14.88
N ASN A 518 -2.28 -20.91 -14.82
CA ASN A 518 -3.18 -20.92 -15.97
C ASN A 518 -3.24 -19.57 -16.71
N VAL A 519 -2.44 -18.57 -16.32
CA VAL A 519 -2.31 -17.31 -17.06
C VAL A 519 -1.11 -17.34 -18.02
N GLY A 520 -1.28 -16.73 -19.19
CA GLY A 520 -0.35 -16.79 -20.31
C GLY A 520 0.15 -15.42 -20.74
N LYS A 521 1.23 -15.38 -21.51
CA LYS A 521 1.84 -14.13 -21.98
C LYS A 521 1.16 -13.60 -23.24
N ALA A 522 1.19 -12.29 -23.42
CA ALA A 522 0.72 -11.64 -24.64
C ALA A 522 1.82 -10.78 -25.28
N LYS A 523 2.04 -10.95 -26.58
CA LYS A 523 2.95 -10.13 -27.38
C LYS A 523 2.22 -8.87 -27.84
N VAL A 524 2.85 -7.72 -27.65
CA VAL A 524 2.32 -6.42 -28.05
C VAL A 524 3.02 -5.94 -29.31
N TYR A 525 2.23 -5.60 -30.32
CA TYR A 525 2.69 -5.06 -31.61
C TYR A 525 2.10 -3.67 -31.83
N VAL A 526 2.89 -2.78 -32.44
CA VAL A 526 2.47 -1.44 -32.86
C VAL A 526 2.74 -1.32 -34.36
N ASP A 527 1.71 -1.02 -35.14
CA ASP A 527 1.80 -0.87 -36.60
C ASP A 527 2.44 -2.09 -37.31
N GLY A 528 2.21 -3.28 -36.75
CA GLY A 528 2.74 -4.56 -37.25
C GLY A 528 4.13 -4.92 -36.75
N GLU A 529 4.81 -4.05 -36.01
CA GLU A 529 6.14 -4.32 -35.44
C GLU A 529 6.02 -4.79 -33.98
N TYR A 530 6.80 -5.82 -33.62
CA TYR A 530 6.84 -6.32 -32.25
C TYR A 530 7.51 -5.29 -31.32
N HIS A 531 6.87 -5.01 -30.18
CA HIS A 531 7.39 -4.07 -29.18
C HIS A 531 7.89 -4.80 -27.92
N PHE A 532 6.99 -5.48 -27.19
CA PHE A 532 7.34 -6.23 -25.98
C PHE A 532 6.37 -7.38 -25.72
N THR A 533 6.64 -8.16 -24.67
CA THR A 533 5.74 -9.21 -24.17
C THR A 533 5.24 -8.80 -22.80
N ALA A 534 3.91 -8.66 -22.65
CA ALA A 534 3.24 -8.50 -21.38
C ALA A 534 3.20 -9.86 -20.65
N ASP A 535 4.02 -10.00 -19.62
CA ASP A 535 4.14 -11.20 -18.80
C ASP A 535 3.34 -11.01 -17.50
N PRO A 536 2.27 -11.78 -17.25
CA PRO A 536 1.45 -11.64 -16.06
C PRO A 536 2.05 -12.31 -14.81
N HIS A 537 3.36 -12.58 -14.76
CA HIS A 537 4.03 -13.20 -13.61
C HIS A 537 5.18 -12.36 -13.06
N ILE A 538 5.22 -11.05 -13.37
CA ILE A 538 6.30 -10.17 -12.92
C ILE A 538 6.20 -9.94 -11.41
N ASN A 539 4.99 -9.64 -10.92
CA ASN A 539 4.72 -9.49 -9.49
C ASN A 539 4.31 -10.82 -8.85
N ASN A 540 3.67 -11.70 -9.63
CA ASN A 540 3.29 -13.06 -9.24
C ASN A 540 2.20 -13.12 -8.15
N TRP A 541 1.31 -12.12 -8.13
CA TRP A 541 0.06 -12.08 -7.34
C TRP A 541 -0.99 -11.23 -8.07
N GLN A 542 -2.26 -11.26 -7.66
CA GLN A 542 -3.33 -10.51 -8.32
C GLN A 542 -3.10 -8.98 -8.24
N HIS A 543 -2.52 -8.40 -9.29
CA HIS A 543 -2.07 -7.02 -9.31
C HIS A 543 -2.35 -6.33 -10.65
N CYS A 544 -2.63 -5.02 -10.63
CA CYS A 544 -2.80 -4.20 -11.82
C CYS A 544 -1.45 -3.65 -12.31
N ASN A 545 -0.99 -4.10 -13.48
CA ASN A 545 0.23 -3.59 -14.11
C ASN A 545 -0.11 -2.57 -15.19
N ALA A 546 0.41 -1.36 -15.07
CA ALA A 546 0.45 -0.39 -16.16
C ALA A 546 1.81 -0.47 -16.84
N VAL A 547 1.83 -0.46 -18.18
CA VAL A 547 3.07 -0.41 -18.96
C VAL A 547 2.91 0.49 -20.18
N ILE A 548 3.97 1.19 -20.57
CA ILE A 548 3.94 2.09 -21.73
C ILE A 548 4.08 1.30 -23.03
N ILE A 549 3.09 1.43 -23.92
CA ILE A 549 3.21 0.92 -25.29
C ILE A 549 4.01 1.90 -26.13
N PHE A 550 3.63 3.19 -26.12
CA PHE A 550 4.39 4.26 -26.76
C PHE A 550 4.08 5.64 -26.14
N ASN A 551 5.01 6.59 -26.30
CA ASN A 551 4.86 7.99 -25.91
C ASN A 551 5.53 8.88 -26.98
N ASN A 552 4.78 9.21 -28.03
CA ASN A 552 5.24 9.98 -29.18
C ASN A 552 5.16 11.49 -28.91
N LYS A 553 5.71 12.32 -29.80
CA LYS A 553 5.62 13.79 -29.66
C LYS A 553 4.31 14.37 -30.17
N THR A 554 3.71 13.70 -31.14
CA THR A 554 2.49 14.11 -31.84
C THR A 554 1.53 12.93 -31.90
N SER A 555 0.26 13.25 -32.02
CA SER A 555 -0.82 12.28 -32.16
C SER A 555 -0.81 11.72 -33.56
N GLU A 556 -0.81 10.39 -33.66
CA GLU A 556 -0.81 9.65 -34.92
C GLU A 556 -1.79 8.49 -34.79
N ASN A 557 -2.27 7.98 -35.93
CA ASN A 557 -3.11 6.80 -35.94
C ASN A 557 -2.24 5.55 -35.85
N HIS A 558 -2.41 4.78 -34.77
CA HIS A 558 -1.68 3.54 -34.53
C HIS A 558 -2.64 2.35 -34.51
N VAL A 559 -2.17 1.20 -35.00
CA VAL A 559 -2.82 -0.09 -34.81
C VAL A 559 -2.02 -0.88 -33.78
N VAL A 560 -2.59 -1.07 -32.60
CA VAL A 560 -2.00 -1.86 -31.52
C VAL A 560 -2.65 -3.23 -31.47
N ARG A 561 -1.84 -4.29 -31.55
CA ARG A 561 -2.29 -5.67 -31.47
C ARG A 561 -1.67 -6.36 -30.26
N ILE A 562 -2.51 -6.91 -29.39
CA ILE A 562 -2.12 -7.74 -28.24
C ILE A 562 -2.48 -9.18 -28.58
N GLU A 563 -1.47 -10.01 -28.83
CA GLU A 563 -1.64 -11.39 -29.29
C GLU A 563 -1.09 -12.39 -28.28
N ILE A 564 -1.91 -13.36 -27.87
CA ILE A 564 -1.50 -14.43 -26.95
C ILE A 564 -0.36 -15.23 -27.57
N ALA A 565 0.71 -15.46 -26.80
CA ALA A 565 1.84 -16.26 -27.24
C ALA A 565 1.38 -17.65 -27.68
N GLU A 566 1.99 -18.22 -28.73
CA GLU A 566 1.51 -19.46 -29.36
C GLU A 566 1.47 -20.63 -28.37
N GLU A 567 2.46 -20.68 -27.50
CA GLU A 567 2.63 -21.66 -26.43
C GLU A 567 1.60 -21.53 -25.30
N ASP A 568 0.92 -20.38 -25.18
CA ASP A 568 0.00 -20.04 -24.10
C ASP A 568 -1.46 -19.90 -24.58
N ARG A 569 -1.77 -20.29 -25.82
CA ARG A 569 -3.12 -20.15 -26.40
C ARG A 569 -4.20 -20.96 -25.67
N ASP A 570 -3.84 -21.91 -24.83
CA ASP A 570 -4.76 -22.64 -23.96
C ASP A 570 -4.94 -22.01 -22.56
N LYS A 571 -4.27 -20.89 -22.28
CA LYS A 571 -4.31 -20.15 -21.01
C LYS A 571 -5.25 -18.94 -21.04
N GLN A 572 -5.22 -18.15 -19.97
CA GLN A 572 -5.97 -16.91 -19.78
C GLN A 572 -5.05 -15.68 -19.79
N PHE A 573 -5.56 -14.53 -20.25
CA PHE A 573 -4.87 -13.24 -20.12
C PHE A 573 -5.90 -12.12 -20.08
N THR A 574 -5.68 -11.10 -19.24
CA THR A 574 -6.68 -10.06 -18.99
C THR A 574 -6.09 -8.68 -19.26
N ILE A 575 -6.69 -7.98 -20.23
CA ILE A 575 -6.49 -6.55 -20.48
C ILE A 575 -7.49 -5.81 -19.60
N LEU A 576 -6.99 -5.13 -18.57
CA LEU A 576 -7.80 -4.37 -17.62
C LEU A 576 -8.28 -3.05 -18.21
N GLY A 577 -7.51 -2.45 -19.11
CA GLY A 577 -7.85 -1.23 -19.81
C GLY A 577 -6.62 -0.60 -20.45
N PHE A 578 -6.77 0.64 -20.91
CA PHE A 578 -5.69 1.44 -21.46
C PHE A 578 -5.69 2.85 -20.87
N GLY A 579 -4.51 3.42 -20.70
CA GLY A 579 -4.35 4.85 -20.52
C GLY A 579 -3.98 5.50 -21.86
N TYR A 580 -4.66 6.57 -22.27
CA TYR A 580 -4.33 7.23 -23.54
C TYR A 580 -4.27 8.76 -23.43
N VAL A 581 -3.40 9.36 -24.23
CA VAL A 581 -3.26 10.82 -24.40
C VAL A 581 -3.46 11.17 -25.86
N LEU A 582 -4.40 12.09 -26.12
CA LEU A 582 -4.72 12.55 -27.48
C LEU A 582 -3.70 13.50 -28.06
#